data_AF-A0A3E0AFV6-F1
#
_entry.id   AF-A0A3E0AFV6-F1
#
_cell.length_a   1.000
_cell.length_b   1.000
_cell.length_c   1.000
_cell.angle_alpha   90.00
_cell.angle_beta   90.00
_cell.angle_gamma   90.00
#
_symmetry.space_group_name_H-M   'P 1'
#
loop_
_entity.id
_entity.type
_entity.pdbx_description
1 polymer ?
#
loop_
_entity_poly.entity_id
_entity_poly.type
_entity_poly.pdbx_seq_one_letter_code
_entity_poly.pdbx_strand_id
1 'polypeptide(L)'
;MKSRWISVFWGLVMIAIGVAFILNEQGIIDLNLISLPIMVLVFAALSAFFFMTYFVQGIHNWGWLFPACILAGIAVTIGLDNTVLGSVLNGTPVLAGIALPFIVVFLLDAKKHWWALIPAWVMMAITFVVLFERQMGDTLIGAFVLLSIALPFFVVFFMNTQKNWWAVIPACVMGATALAVLLERYLGDNLMGAVILFGIAVPFLCIYLLDRTRRWALIPFAAMSVIGLIPLMVGIFNDDVLGFVIMFLFAAAFFVVYFWSKTNWWALMPAGVFTSIGLTVLLDTLRFPLFSMAASGFNNAGSAFLLTGFAATFGVLWLLRAQHPTEWAKYPAIGLLALAALTLMFGDSNQFMGPLLLIAAGVFILLLSALRKKKM
;
A
#
# COMPACT_ATOMS: atom_id res chain seq x y z
N MET A 1 -32.30 5.49 24.84
CA MET A 1 -31.79 5.20 26.20
C MET A 1 -31.33 3.74 26.40
N LYS A 2 -31.99 2.72 25.81
CA LYS A 2 -31.60 1.30 25.96
C LYS A 2 -30.21 0.92 25.39
N SER A 3 -29.76 1.52 24.29
CA SER A 3 -28.47 1.12 23.67
C SER A 3 -27.24 1.51 24.52
N ARG A 4 -27.30 2.63 25.23
CA ARG A 4 -26.18 3.12 26.06
C ARG A 4 -25.85 2.17 27.22
N TRP A 5 -26.88 1.67 27.90
CA TRP A 5 -26.73 0.70 28.99
C TRP A 5 -26.25 -0.66 28.51
N ILE A 6 -26.68 -1.10 27.32
CA ILE A 6 -26.18 -2.32 26.68
C ILE A 6 -24.68 -2.22 26.36
N SER A 7 -24.23 -1.08 25.82
CA SER A 7 -22.81 -0.86 25.55
C SER A 7 -21.96 -0.85 26.83
N VAL A 8 -22.46 -0.24 27.91
CA VAL A 8 -21.78 -0.23 29.21
C VAL A 8 -21.69 -1.64 29.81
N PHE A 9 -22.78 -2.42 29.73
CA PHE A 9 -22.79 -3.80 30.20
C PHE A 9 -21.77 -4.67 29.45
N TRP A 10 -21.78 -4.64 28.11
CA TRP A 10 -20.82 -5.41 27.31
C TRP A 10 -19.38 -4.95 27.50
N GLY A 11 -19.16 -3.63 27.69
CA GLY A 11 -17.84 -3.10 28.04
C GLY A 11 -17.33 -3.67 29.36
N LEU A 12 -18.18 -3.71 30.39
CA LEU A 12 -17.81 -4.26 31.71
C LEU A 12 -17.55 -5.77 31.64
N VAL A 13 -18.36 -6.51 30.89
CA VAL A 13 -18.15 -7.95 30.64
C VAL A 13 -16.81 -8.21 29.95
N MET A 14 -16.46 -7.43 28.91
CA MET A 14 -15.17 -7.58 28.21
C MET A 14 -13.97 -7.25 29.10
N ILE A 15 -14.09 -6.23 29.96
CA ILE A 15 -13.06 -5.91 30.95
C ILE A 15 -12.90 -7.06 31.95
N ALA A 16 -14.01 -7.59 32.47
CA ALA A 16 -13.97 -8.70 33.42
C ALA A 16 -13.34 -9.97 32.82
N ILE A 17 -13.69 -10.31 31.57
CA ILE A 17 -13.07 -11.41 30.83
C ILE A 17 -11.57 -11.16 30.65
N GLY A 18 -11.17 -9.95 30.20
CA GLY A 18 -9.76 -9.60 30.03
C GLY A 18 -8.95 -9.68 31.32
N VAL A 19 -9.50 -9.19 32.44
CA VAL A 19 -8.87 -9.31 33.77
C VAL A 19 -8.73 -10.78 34.18
N ALA A 20 -9.75 -11.60 33.95
CA ALA A 20 -9.67 -13.04 34.24
C ALA A 20 -8.56 -13.75 33.45
N PHE A 21 -8.38 -13.41 32.17
CA PHE A 21 -7.27 -13.94 31.35
C PHE A 21 -5.89 -13.48 31.86
N ILE A 22 -5.74 -12.21 32.26
CA ILE A 22 -4.47 -11.73 32.84
C ILE A 22 -4.15 -12.45 34.15
N LEU A 23 -5.14 -12.63 35.03
CA LEU A 23 -4.97 -13.37 36.27
C LEU A 23 -4.62 -14.85 36.02
N ASN A 24 -5.09 -15.41 34.90
CA ASN A 24 -4.72 -16.76 34.46
C ASN A 24 -3.26 -16.84 33.99
N GLU A 25 -2.81 -15.92 33.14
CA GLU A 25 -1.42 -15.87 32.68
C GLU A 25 -0.43 -15.63 33.82
N GLN A 26 -0.84 -14.89 34.85
CA GLN A 26 -0.03 -14.67 36.06
C GLN A 26 -0.05 -15.85 37.04
N GLY A 27 -0.80 -16.92 36.76
CA GLY A 27 -0.92 -18.10 37.63
C GLY A 27 -1.69 -17.85 38.94
N ILE A 28 -2.44 -16.74 39.04
CA ILE A 28 -3.26 -16.40 40.22
C ILE A 28 -4.57 -17.20 40.20
N ILE A 29 -5.14 -17.39 39.01
CA ILE A 29 -6.30 -18.25 38.76
C ILE A 29 -5.84 -19.32 37.77
N ASP A 30 -6.12 -20.59 38.02
CA ASP A 30 -5.72 -21.65 37.10
C ASP A 30 -6.96 -22.13 36.32
N LEU A 31 -7.28 -21.44 35.21
CA LEU A 31 -8.40 -21.82 34.34
C LEU A 31 -8.19 -23.18 33.68
N ASN A 32 -6.96 -23.71 33.71
CA ASN A 32 -6.64 -25.07 33.26
C ASN A 32 -7.29 -26.15 34.15
N LEU A 33 -7.75 -25.80 35.36
CA LEU A 33 -8.54 -26.70 36.21
C LEU A 33 -9.97 -26.92 35.69
N ILE A 34 -10.45 -26.04 34.80
CA ILE A 34 -11.74 -26.21 34.16
C ILE A 34 -11.58 -27.30 33.10
N SER A 35 -12.25 -28.43 33.31
CA SER A 35 -12.12 -29.56 32.38
C SER A 35 -12.55 -29.18 30.96
N LEU A 36 -11.79 -29.66 29.97
CA LEU A 36 -12.06 -29.41 28.54
C LEU A 36 -13.55 -29.62 28.16
N PRO A 37 -14.26 -30.67 28.62
CA PRO A 37 -15.69 -30.84 28.31
C PRO A 37 -16.58 -29.71 28.83
N ILE A 38 -16.27 -29.13 29.99
CA ILE A 38 -17.02 -27.99 30.54
C ILE A 38 -16.81 -26.77 29.65
N MET A 39 -15.58 -26.49 29.21
CA MET A 39 -15.33 -25.38 28.29
C MET A 39 -16.07 -25.54 26.96
N VAL A 40 -16.06 -26.74 26.37
CA VAL A 40 -16.81 -27.04 25.14
C VAL A 40 -18.30 -26.76 25.35
N LEU A 41 -18.87 -27.21 26.46
CA LEU A 41 -20.29 -27.01 26.77
C LEU A 41 -20.62 -25.52 26.98
N VAL A 42 -19.74 -24.76 27.65
CA VAL A 42 -19.90 -23.31 27.84
C VAL A 42 -19.90 -22.59 26.48
N PHE A 43 -18.91 -22.84 25.63
CA PHE A 43 -18.83 -22.21 24.30
C PHE A 43 -19.99 -22.63 23.39
N ALA A 44 -20.40 -23.90 23.43
CA ALA A 44 -21.55 -24.39 22.68
C ALA A 44 -22.87 -23.76 23.17
N ALA A 45 -23.06 -23.62 24.49
CA ALA A 45 -24.24 -22.97 25.06
C ALA A 45 -24.30 -21.47 24.69
N LEU A 46 -23.16 -20.77 24.75
CA LEU A 46 -23.07 -19.38 24.32
C LEU A 46 -23.35 -19.24 22.82
N SER A 47 -22.78 -20.12 21.99
CA SER A 47 -23.07 -20.15 20.55
C SER A 47 -24.56 -20.36 20.27
N ALA A 48 -25.19 -21.34 20.93
CA ALA A 48 -26.63 -21.61 20.79
C ALA A 48 -27.49 -20.41 21.22
N PHE A 49 -27.09 -19.70 22.29
CA PHE A 49 -27.74 -18.46 22.70
C PHE A 49 -27.67 -17.39 21.59
N PHE A 50 -26.51 -17.18 20.97
CA PHE A 50 -26.38 -16.21 19.87
C PHE A 50 -27.12 -16.64 18.59
N PHE A 51 -27.19 -17.94 18.29
CA PHE A 51 -28.04 -18.42 17.20
C PHE A 51 -29.52 -18.15 17.48
N MET A 52 -29.99 -18.42 18.70
CA MET A 52 -31.36 -18.11 19.10
C MET A 52 -31.66 -16.61 18.98
N THR A 53 -30.76 -15.73 19.45
CA THR A 53 -30.97 -14.28 19.31
C THR A 53 -30.97 -13.82 17.86
N TYR A 54 -30.14 -14.40 16.99
CA TYR A 54 -30.15 -14.14 15.55
C TYR A 54 -31.50 -14.47 14.91
N PHE A 55 -32.05 -15.66 15.16
CA PHE A 55 -33.35 -16.06 14.59
C PHE A 55 -34.52 -15.25 15.16
N VAL A 56 -34.48 -14.90 16.46
CA VAL A 56 -35.53 -14.09 17.11
C VAL A 56 -35.53 -12.64 16.61
N GLN A 57 -34.36 -12.03 16.40
CA GLN A 57 -34.25 -10.66 15.89
C GLN A 57 -34.40 -10.57 14.36
N GLY A 58 -34.53 -11.71 13.68
CA GLY A 58 -34.70 -11.82 12.24
C GLY A 58 -33.38 -11.90 11.47
N ILE A 59 -33.40 -12.66 10.37
CA ILE A 59 -32.23 -13.00 9.54
C ILE A 59 -31.46 -11.79 8.98
N HIS A 60 -32.10 -10.62 8.93
CA HIS A 60 -31.47 -9.37 8.49
C HIS A 60 -30.50 -8.78 9.53
N ASN A 61 -30.61 -9.14 10.81
CA ASN A 61 -29.70 -8.70 11.88
C ASN A 61 -28.47 -9.63 11.97
N TRP A 62 -27.73 -9.73 10.86
CA TRP A 62 -26.59 -10.64 10.66
C TRP A 62 -25.41 -10.45 11.62
N GLY A 63 -25.33 -9.33 12.36
CA GLY A 63 -24.26 -9.08 13.33
C GLY A 63 -24.15 -10.17 14.41
N TRP A 64 -25.27 -10.79 14.80
CA TRP A 64 -25.30 -11.88 15.80
C TRP A 64 -24.74 -13.21 15.29
N LEU A 65 -24.65 -13.38 13.98
CA LEU A 65 -24.13 -14.60 13.38
C LEU A 65 -22.62 -14.74 13.60
N PHE A 66 -21.89 -13.61 13.72
CA PHE A 66 -20.46 -13.59 14.02
C PHE A 66 -20.12 -14.28 15.35
N PRO A 67 -20.61 -13.81 16.51
CA PRO A 67 -20.32 -14.50 17.77
C PRO A 67 -20.87 -15.92 17.77
N ALA A 68 -22.04 -16.18 17.17
CA ALA A 68 -22.61 -17.53 17.10
C ALA A 68 -21.67 -18.53 16.40
N CYS A 69 -21.22 -18.22 15.18
CA CYS A 69 -20.39 -19.11 14.37
C CYS A 69 -18.94 -19.19 14.89
N ILE A 70 -18.36 -18.09 15.41
CA ILE A 70 -17.02 -18.11 15.98
C ILE A 70 -16.98 -18.97 17.25
N LEU A 71 -17.94 -18.79 18.17
CA LEU A 71 -18.01 -19.58 19.40
C LEU A 71 -18.31 -21.06 19.10
N ALA A 72 -19.11 -21.35 18.08
CA ALA A 72 -19.29 -22.72 17.59
C ALA A 72 -17.97 -23.31 17.09
N GLY A 73 -17.23 -22.55 16.26
CA GLY A 73 -15.91 -22.97 15.76
C GLY A 73 -14.93 -23.25 16.90
N ILE A 74 -14.88 -22.39 17.92
CA ILE A 74 -14.05 -22.60 19.12
C ILE A 74 -14.49 -23.86 19.87
N ALA A 75 -15.79 -24.04 20.12
CA ALA A 75 -16.32 -25.22 20.80
C ALA A 75 -15.94 -26.53 20.05
N VAL A 76 -16.01 -26.51 18.71
CA VAL A 76 -15.61 -27.65 17.87
C VAL A 76 -14.09 -27.88 17.94
N THR A 77 -13.26 -26.83 17.84
CA THR A 77 -11.80 -26.95 17.93
C THR A 77 -11.38 -27.53 19.29
N ILE A 78 -11.95 -27.04 20.40
CA ILE A 78 -11.65 -27.58 21.74
C ILE A 78 -12.21 -29.01 21.89
N GLY A 79 -13.41 -29.28 21.37
CA GLY A 79 -14.06 -30.60 21.49
C GLY A 79 -13.38 -31.70 20.69
N LEU A 80 -12.68 -31.32 19.61
CA LEU A 80 -11.86 -32.22 18.82
C LEU A 80 -10.42 -32.29 19.31
N ASP A 81 -10.05 -31.53 20.34
CA ASP A 81 -8.71 -31.53 20.88
C ASP A 81 -8.30 -32.96 21.31
N ASN A 82 -7.04 -33.32 21.07
CA ASN A 82 -6.48 -34.67 21.28
C ASN A 82 -7.11 -35.81 20.43
N THR A 83 -7.94 -35.50 19.44
CA THR A 83 -8.43 -36.50 18.48
C THR A 83 -7.65 -36.47 17.17
N VAL A 84 -7.70 -37.56 16.39
CA VAL A 84 -7.11 -37.60 15.04
C VAL A 84 -7.69 -36.50 14.15
N LEU A 85 -9.01 -36.27 14.23
CA LEU A 85 -9.71 -35.19 13.53
C LEU A 85 -9.22 -33.81 13.98
N GLY A 86 -8.98 -33.61 15.27
CA GLY A 86 -8.41 -32.37 15.82
C GLY A 86 -7.05 -32.05 15.22
N SER A 87 -6.16 -33.05 15.10
CA SER A 87 -4.82 -32.86 14.52
C SER A 87 -4.78 -32.51 13.03
N VAL A 88 -5.88 -32.80 12.31
CA VAL A 88 -6.06 -32.48 10.89
C VAL A 88 -6.78 -31.15 10.72
N LEU A 89 -7.85 -30.92 11.49
CA LEU A 89 -8.67 -29.72 11.38
C LEU A 89 -8.03 -28.50 12.05
N ASN A 90 -7.26 -28.65 13.13
CA ASN A 90 -6.60 -27.56 13.84
C ASN A 90 -7.53 -26.33 14.01
N GLY A 91 -7.11 -25.15 13.53
CA GLY A 91 -7.88 -23.89 13.57
C GLY A 91 -8.97 -23.74 12.51
N THR A 92 -9.13 -24.71 11.60
CA THR A 92 -10.09 -24.69 10.48
C THR A 92 -11.54 -24.42 10.92
N PRO A 93 -12.08 -25.05 12.00
CA PRO A 93 -13.46 -24.79 12.42
C PRO A 93 -13.71 -23.33 12.80
N VAL A 94 -12.73 -22.67 13.43
CA VAL A 94 -12.82 -21.24 13.77
C VAL A 94 -12.79 -20.38 12.51
N LEU A 95 -11.88 -20.64 11.58
CA LEU A 95 -11.78 -19.90 10.31
C LEU A 95 -13.05 -20.04 9.47
N ALA A 96 -13.62 -21.25 9.38
CA ALA A 96 -14.91 -21.50 8.74
C ALA A 96 -16.05 -20.78 9.47
N GLY A 97 -16.02 -20.76 10.81
CA GLY A 97 -16.96 -20.00 11.65
C GLY A 97 -16.91 -18.49 11.40
N ILE A 98 -15.74 -17.94 11.04
CA ILE A 98 -15.62 -16.52 10.64
C ILE A 98 -16.12 -16.31 9.20
N ALA A 99 -15.87 -17.26 8.28
CA ALA A 99 -16.30 -17.17 6.89
C ALA A 99 -17.82 -17.19 6.73
N LEU A 100 -18.50 -18.07 7.47
CA LEU A 100 -19.95 -18.33 7.37
C LEU A 100 -20.82 -17.07 7.48
N PRO A 101 -20.63 -16.19 8.48
CA PRO A 101 -21.37 -14.93 8.56
C PRO A 101 -21.27 -14.08 7.30
N PHE A 102 -20.07 -13.94 6.73
CA PHE A 102 -19.89 -13.16 5.50
C PHE A 102 -20.58 -13.81 4.29
N ILE A 103 -20.55 -15.15 4.20
CA ILE A 103 -21.27 -15.90 3.15
C ILE A 103 -22.77 -15.63 3.27
N VAL A 104 -23.34 -15.75 4.48
CA VAL A 104 -24.77 -15.48 4.71
C VAL A 104 -25.12 -14.03 4.39
N VAL A 105 -24.30 -13.06 4.82
CA VAL A 105 -24.49 -11.63 4.50
C VAL A 105 -24.50 -11.39 2.99
N PHE A 106 -23.60 -12.01 2.25
CA PHE A 106 -23.55 -11.91 0.79
C PHE A 106 -24.78 -12.55 0.13
N LEU A 107 -25.24 -13.72 0.61
CA LEU A 107 -26.39 -14.42 0.05
C LEU A 107 -27.73 -13.71 0.34
N LEU A 108 -27.84 -12.98 1.46
CA LEU A 108 -29.06 -12.23 1.81
C LEU A 108 -29.32 -11.06 0.86
N ASP A 109 -28.29 -10.28 0.51
CA ASP A 109 -28.39 -9.21 -0.48
C ASP A 109 -27.03 -8.94 -1.15
N ALA A 110 -26.72 -9.72 -2.17
CA ALA A 110 -25.43 -9.66 -2.88
C ALA A 110 -25.17 -8.29 -3.52
N LYS A 111 -26.23 -7.57 -3.92
CA LYS A 111 -26.09 -6.25 -4.57
C LYS A 111 -25.73 -5.17 -3.55
N LYS A 112 -26.31 -5.23 -2.35
CA LYS A 112 -26.05 -4.27 -1.28
C LYS A 112 -24.79 -4.61 -0.49
N HIS A 113 -24.56 -5.89 -0.25
CA HIS A 113 -23.47 -6.42 0.58
C HIS A 113 -22.39 -7.14 -0.23
N TRP A 114 -22.13 -6.67 -1.46
CA TRP A 114 -21.06 -7.20 -2.33
C TRP A 114 -19.70 -7.29 -1.65
N TRP A 115 -19.42 -6.39 -0.70
CA TRP A 115 -18.16 -6.33 0.03
C TRP A 115 -17.91 -7.58 0.87
N ALA A 116 -18.98 -8.26 1.33
CA ALA A 116 -18.87 -9.45 2.17
C ALA A 116 -18.27 -10.65 1.42
N LEU A 117 -18.31 -10.64 0.07
CA LEU A 117 -17.67 -11.65 -0.75
C LEU A 117 -16.15 -11.72 -0.51
N ILE A 118 -15.50 -10.57 -0.30
CA ILE A 118 -14.05 -10.51 -0.15
C ILE A 118 -13.61 -11.23 1.14
N PRO A 119 -14.08 -10.86 2.35
CA PRO A 119 -13.74 -11.59 3.56
C PRO A 119 -14.20 -13.06 3.50
N ALA A 120 -15.42 -13.34 2.99
CA ALA A 120 -15.92 -14.71 2.88
C ALA A 120 -14.96 -15.62 2.10
N TRP A 121 -14.54 -15.15 0.92
CA TRP A 121 -13.66 -15.91 0.05
C TRP A 121 -12.26 -16.08 0.62
N VAL A 122 -11.69 -15.00 1.16
CA VAL A 122 -10.34 -15.04 1.78
C VAL A 122 -10.32 -16.00 2.96
N MET A 123 -11.35 -15.96 3.82
CA MET A 123 -11.43 -16.88 4.95
C MET A 123 -11.61 -18.33 4.50
N MET A 124 -12.42 -18.59 3.46
CA MET A 124 -12.51 -19.94 2.89
C MET A 124 -11.20 -20.41 2.27
N ALA A 125 -10.48 -19.54 1.56
CA ALA A 125 -9.18 -19.88 0.98
C ALA A 125 -8.13 -20.20 2.05
N ILE A 126 -8.06 -19.42 3.12
CA ILE A 126 -7.15 -19.70 4.25
C ILE A 126 -7.58 -21.00 4.96
N THR A 127 -8.88 -21.22 5.13
CA THR A 127 -9.42 -22.49 5.67
C THR A 127 -8.97 -23.68 4.83
N PHE A 128 -9.01 -23.56 3.50
CA PHE A 128 -8.51 -24.59 2.58
C PHE A 128 -6.99 -24.78 2.72
N VAL A 129 -6.21 -23.70 2.78
CA VAL A 129 -4.75 -23.80 2.96
C VAL A 129 -4.39 -24.53 4.24
N VAL A 130 -5.01 -24.19 5.37
CA VAL A 130 -4.74 -24.84 6.66
C VAL A 130 -5.06 -26.34 6.62
N LEU A 131 -6.12 -26.75 5.90
CA LEU A 131 -6.47 -28.16 5.74
C LEU A 131 -5.48 -28.94 4.88
N PHE A 132 -4.89 -28.30 3.88
CA PHE A 132 -4.06 -28.95 2.86
C PHE A 132 -2.58 -28.55 2.95
N GLU A 133 -2.16 -27.82 3.99
CA GLU A 133 -0.80 -27.31 4.13
C GLU A 133 0.26 -28.41 4.04
N ARG A 134 -0.03 -29.61 4.59
CA ARG A 134 0.88 -30.75 4.56
C ARG A 134 1.09 -31.35 3.17
N GLN A 135 0.17 -31.08 2.25
CA GLN A 135 0.17 -31.65 0.89
C GLN A 135 0.65 -30.63 -0.15
N MET A 136 0.71 -29.34 0.20
CA MET A 136 1.11 -28.26 -0.70
C MET A 136 2.53 -27.82 -0.39
N GLY A 137 3.35 -27.61 -1.42
CA GLY A 137 4.66 -26.95 -1.25
C GLY A 137 4.51 -25.45 -1.00
N ASP A 138 5.46 -24.84 -0.29
CA ASP A 138 5.41 -23.42 0.13
C ASP A 138 5.11 -22.44 -1.03
N THR A 139 5.73 -22.64 -2.20
CA THR A 139 5.48 -21.82 -3.40
C THR A 139 4.02 -21.93 -3.88
N LEU A 140 3.44 -23.14 -3.84
CA LEU A 140 2.06 -23.37 -4.24
C LEU A 140 1.07 -22.75 -3.25
N ILE A 141 1.39 -22.79 -1.95
CA ILE A 141 0.60 -22.12 -0.92
C ILE A 141 0.60 -20.61 -1.17
N GLY A 142 1.77 -20.00 -1.37
CA GLY A 142 1.89 -18.57 -1.66
C GLY A 142 1.10 -18.15 -2.90
N ALA A 143 1.28 -18.87 -4.02
CA ALA A 143 0.54 -18.60 -5.25
C ALA A 143 -0.97 -18.78 -5.09
N PHE A 144 -1.40 -19.86 -4.42
CA PHE A 144 -2.81 -20.14 -4.18
C PHE A 144 -3.48 -19.05 -3.34
N VAL A 145 -2.81 -18.59 -2.27
CA VAL A 145 -3.33 -17.52 -1.41
C VAL A 145 -3.47 -16.22 -2.21
N LEU A 146 -2.43 -15.82 -2.95
CA LEU A 146 -2.47 -14.60 -3.75
C LEU A 146 -3.57 -14.64 -4.83
N LEU A 147 -3.67 -15.76 -5.56
CA LEU A 147 -4.72 -15.95 -6.58
C LEU A 147 -6.11 -15.96 -5.95
N SER A 148 -6.27 -16.63 -4.81
CA SER A 148 -7.53 -16.69 -4.07
C SER A 148 -7.96 -15.31 -3.59
N ILE A 149 -7.03 -14.44 -3.17
CA ILE A 149 -7.37 -13.06 -2.83
C ILE A 149 -7.76 -12.26 -4.08
N ALA A 150 -7.14 -12.51 -5.23
CA ALA A 150 -7.43 -11.80 -6.48
C ALA A 150 -8.87 -12.06 -6.99
N LEU A 151 -9.36 -13.29 -6.88
CA LEU A 151 -10.67 -13.73 -7.38
C LEU A 151 -11.87 -12.89 -6.89
N PRO A 152 -12.10 -12.67 -5.58
CA PRO A 152 -13.24 -11.90 -5.12
C PRO A 152 -13.19 -10.44 -5.58
N PHE A 153 -12.00 -9.85 -5.77
CA PHE A 153 -11.87 -8.52 -6.35
C PHE A 153 -12.27 -8.51 -7.84
N PHE A 154 -11.89 -9.53 -8.62
CA PHE A 154 -12.37 -9.68 -10.00
C PHE A 154 -13.90 -9.82 -10.04
N VAL A 155 -14.49 -10.64 -9.18
CA VAL A 155 -15.95 -10.80 -9.11
C VAL A 155 -16.62 -9.46 -8.77
N VAL A 156 -16.14 -8.76 -7.73
CA VAL A 156 -16.67 -7.44 -7.33
C VAL A 156 -16.54 -6.40 -8.45
N PHE A 157 -15.44 -6.44 -9.22
CA PHE A 157 -15.23 -5.60 -10.38
C PHE A 157 -16.26 -5.89 -11.50
N PHE A 158 -16.51 -7.16 -11.82
CA PHE A 158 -17.49 -7.55 -12.85
C PHE A 158 -18.95 -7.35 -12.42
N MET A 159 -19.26 -7.37 -11.12
CA MET A 159 -20.62 -7.08 -10.63
C MET A 159 -21.09 -5.67 -10.97
N ASN A 160 -20.17 -4.68 -10.94
CA ASN A 160 -20.48 -3.31 -11.36
C ASN A 160 -19.20 -2.55 -11.75
N THR A 161 -18.79 -2.65 -13.01
CA THR A 161 -17.54 -2.04 -13.51
C THR A 161 -17.50 -0.52 -13.36
N GLN A 162 -18.66 0.15 -13.43
CA GLN A 162 -18.76 1.60 -13.30
C GLN A 162 -18.47 2.06 -11.87
N LYS A 163 -19.06 1.39 -10.88
CA LYS A 163 -18.96 1.75 -9.45
C LYS A 163 -17.74 1.13 -8.75
N ASN A 164 -17.41 -0.11 -9.10
CA ASN A 164 -16.39 -0.92 -8.44
C ASN A 164 -15.09 -1.03 -9.24
N TRP A 165 -14.82 -0.05 -10.10
CA TRP A 165 -13.61 0.03 -10.91
C TRP A 165 -12.31 -0.12 -10.11
N TRP A 166 -12.29 0.34 -8.85
CA TRP A 166 -11.13 0.29 -7.98
C TRP A 166 -10.69 -1.14 -7.68
N ALA A 167 -11.61 -2.12 -7.75
CA ALA A 167 -11.33 -3.52 -7.46
C ALA A 167 -10.41 -4.17 -8.50
N VAL A 168 -10.30 -3.61 -9.71
CA VAL A 168 -9.35 -4.11 -10.72
C VAL A 168 -7.90 -3.95 -10.27
N ILE A 169 -7.60 -2.94 -9.43
CA ILE A 169 -6.24 -2.69 -8.96
C ILE A 169 -5.76 -3.84 -8.07
N PRO A 170 -6.41 -4.14 -6.91
CA PRO A 170 -6.00 -5.30 -6.11
C PRO A 170 -6.07 -6.60 -6.90
N ALA A 171 -7.09 -6.79 -7.75
CA ALA A 171 -7.25 -8.01 -8.54
C ALA A 171 -6.05 -8.27 -9.46
N CYS A 172 -5.65 -7.29 -10.27
CA CYS A 172 -4.52 -7.43 -11.18
C CYS A 172 -3.19 -7.53 -10.43
N VAL A 173 -2.99 -6.75 -9.36
CA VAL A 173 -1.74 -6.79 -8.57
C VAL A 173 -1.56 -8.16 -7.94
N MET A 174 -2.58 -8.68 -7.26
CA MET A 174 -2.52 -10.00 -6.61
C MET A 174 -2.45 -11.13 -7.64
N GLY A 175 -3.13 -10.99 -8.78
CA GLY A 175 -3.04 -11.96 -9.88
C GLY A 175 -1.65 -11.99 -10.52
N ALA A 176 -1.04 -10.82 -10.74
CA ALA A 176 0.30 -10.73 -11.30
C ALA A 176 1.37 -11.24 -10.34
N THR A 177 1.26 -10.96 -9.04
CA THR A 177 2.18 -11.51 -8.03
C THR A 177 2.01 -13.03 -7.90
N ALA A 178 0.78 -13.55 -7.93
CA ALA A 178 0.55 -14.99 -7.96
C ALA A 178 1.19 -15.66 -9.19
N LEU A 179 1.03 -15.04 -10.37
CA LEU A 179 1.64 -15.53 -11.60
C LEU A 179 3.17 -15.47 -11.53
N ALA A 180 3.75 -14.41 -10.96
CA ALA A 180 5.18 -14.29 -10.76
C ALA A 180 5.73 -15.41 -9.85
N VAL A 181 5.05 -15.71 -8.75
CA VAL A 181 5.41 -16.82 -7.84
C VAL A 181 5.33 -18.18 -8.54
N LEU A 182 4.31 -18.42 -9.36
CA LEU A 182 4.20 -19.67 -10.13
C LEU A 182 5.30 -19.83 -11.18
N LEU A 183 5.74 -18.72 -11.75
CA LEU A 183 6.76 -18.69 -12.79
C LEU A 183 8.18 -18.47 -12.25
N GLU A 184 8.37 -18.38 -10.93
CA GLU A 184 9.67 -18.12 -10.30
C GLU A 184 10.74 -19.11 -10.77
N ARG A 185 10.39 -20.38 -10.97
CA ARG A 185 11.33 -21.40 -11.46
C ARG A 185 11.76 -21.23 -12.92
N TYR A 186 11.02 -20.44 -13.69
CA TYR A 186 11.22 -20.25 -15.13
C TYR A 186 11.72 -18.85 -15.48
N LEU A 187 11.55 -17.87 -14.57
CA LEU A 187 11.93 -16.48 -14.78
C LEU A 187 13.19 -16.17 -13.98
N GLY A 188 14.16 -15.49 -14.60
CA GLY A 188 15.26 -14.89 -13.84
C GLY A 188 14.76 -13.73 -12.97
N ASP A 189 15.50 -13.39 -11.91
CA ASP A 189 15.15 -12.36 -10.92
C ASP A 189 14.71 -11.03 -11.56
N ASN A 190 15.43 -10.60 -12.61
CA ASN A 190 15.12 -9.39 -13.36
C ASN A 190 13.75 -9.46 -14.06
N LEU A 191 13.45 -10.57 -14.73
CA LEU A 191 12.16 -10.78 -15.39
C LEU A 191 11.03 -10.88 -14.37
N MET A 192 11.27 -11.52 -13.23
CA MET A 192 10.30 -11.59 -12.13
C MET A 192 9.94 -10.19 -11.63
N GLY A 193 10.96 -9.35 -11.35
CA GLY A 193 10.76 -7.95 -10.97
C GLY A 193 9.95 -7.17 -12.01
N ALA A 194 10.26 -7.35 -13.30
CA ALA A 194 9.52 -6.71 -14.39
C ALA A 194 8.05 -7.17 -14.44
N VAL A 195 7.78 -8.48 -14.35
CA VAL A 195 6.42 -9.03 -14.37
C VAL A 195 5.57 -8.45 -13.23
N ILE A 196 6.13 -8.34 -12.02
CA ILE A 196 5.41 -7.76 -10.88
C ILE A 196 5.12 -6.27 -11.12
N LEU A 197 6.13 -5.49 -11.52
CA LEU A 197 6.00 -4.04 -11.70
C LEU A 197 5.06 -3.68 -12.86
N PHE A 198 5.15 -4.38 -13.99
CA PHE A 198 4.17 -4.24 -15.08
C PHE A 198 2.79 -4.74 -14.67
N GLY A 199 2.71 -5.79 -13.86
CA GLY A 199 1.47 -6.26 -13.25
C GLY A 199 0.76 -5.19 -12.41
N ILE A 200 1.53 -4.33 -11.74
CA ILE A 200 1.02 -3.15 -11.01
C ILE A 200 0.64 -2.01 -11.98
N ALA A 201 1.32 -1.86 -13.10
CA ALA A 201 1.01 -0.82 -14.10
C ALA A 201 -0.30 -1.10 -14.86
N VAL A 202 -0.51 -2.35 -15.30
CA VAL A 202 -1.65 -2.79 -16.11
C VAL A 202 -3.03 -2.34 -15.59
N PRO A 203 -3.38 -2.47 -14.29
CA PRO A 203 -4.71 -2.07 -13.82
C PRO A 203 -5.00 -0.59 -14.05
N PHE A 204 -3.99 0.28 -13.99
CA PHE A 204 -4.18 1.71 -14.28
C PHE A 204 -4.46 1.96 -15.76
N LEU A 205 -3.80 1.22 -16.66
CA LEU A 205 -4.13 1.23 -18.08
C LEU A 205 -5.56 0.71 -18.30
N CYS A 206 -5.94 -0.39 -17.66
CA CYS A 206 -7.30 -0.93 -17.73
C CYS A 206 -8.34 0.11 -17.27
N ILE A 207 -8.12 0.82 -16.15
CA ILE A 207 -9.02 1.88 -15.68
C ILE A 207 -9.19 2.97 -16.73
N TYR A 208 -8.11 3.42 -17.35
CA TYR A 208 -8.17 4.43 -18.40
C TYR A 208 -8.89 3.93 -19.66
N LEU A 209 -8.68 2.67 -20.05
CA LEU A 209 -9.34 2.07 -21.21
C LEU A 209 -10.85 1.86 -20.99
N LEU A 210 -11.25 1.53 -19.75
CA LEU A 210 -12.66 1.38 -19.36
C LEU A 210 -13.40 2.72 -19.33
N ASP A 211 -12.74 3.77 -18.85
CA ASP A 211 -13.31 5.11 -18.79
C ASP A 211 -12.25 6.16 -19.12
N ARG A 212 -12.30 6.65 -20.37
CA ARG A 212 -11.37 7.65 -20.92
C ARG A 212 -11.43 9.01 -20.22
N THR A 213 -12.44 9.26 -19.38
CA THR A 213 -12.50 10.45 -18.53
C THR A 213 -11.47 10.40 -17.40
N ARG A 214 -11.06 9.18 -16.99
CA ARG A 214 -10.12 8.94 -15.87
C ARG A 214 -8.66 9.00 -16.31
N ARG A 215 -8.31 10.14 -16.92
CA ARG A 215 -6.96 10.41 -17.44
C ARG A 215 -5.88 10.38 -16.35
N TRP A 216 -6.26 10.58 -15.09
CA TRP A 216 -5.34 10.49 -13.95
C TRP A 216 -4.63 9.14 -13.89
N ALA A 217 -5.25 8.05 -14.34
CA ALA A 217 -4.68 6.70 -14.27
C ALA A 217 -3.47 6.51 -15.21
N LEU A 218 -3.34 7.32 -16.27
CA LEU A 218 -2.17 7.26 -17.14
C LEU A 218 -0.87 7.68 -16.44
N ILE A 219 -0.97 8.51 -15.38
CA ILE A 219 0.21 8.97 -14.63
C ILE A 219 0.83 7.80 -13.84
N PRO A 220 0.09 7.09 -12.94
CA PRO A 220 0.61 5.88 -12.31
C PRO A 220 1.02 4.81 -13.32
N PHE A 221 0.27 4.61 -14.41
CA PHE A 221 0.63 3.65 -15.45
C PHE A 221 2.00 3.96 -16.06
N ALA A 222 2.23 5.21 -16.49
CA ALA A 222 3.50 5.60 -17.09
C ALA A 222 4.65 5.48 -16.08
N ALA A 223 4.45 5.94 -14.84
CA ALA A 223 5.46 5.84 -13.79
C ALA A 223 5.82 4.37 -13.48
N MET A 224 4.82 3.51 -13.25
CA MET A 224 5.06 2.08 -12.99
C MET A 224 5.63 1.36 -14.20
N SER A 225 5.31 1.78 -15.43
CA SER A 225 5.91 1.23 -16.65
C SER A 225 7.40 1.57 -16.75
N VAL A 226 7.79 2.81 -16.41
CA VAL A 226 9.21 3.21 -16.35
C VAL A 226 9.94 2.42 -15.27
N ILE A 227 9.34 2.23 -14.09
CA ILE A 227 9.93 1.39 -13.02
C ILE A 227 10.03 -0.07 -13.47
N GLY A 228 9.02 -0.60 -14.15
CA GLY A 228 9.00 -1.97 -14.68
C GLY A 228 10.03 -2.22 -15.77
N LEU A 229 10.48 -1.19 -16.49
CA LEU A 229 11.58 -1.28 -17.44
C LEU A 229 12.95 -1.45 -16.76
N ILE A 230 13.10 -1.01 -15.49
CA ILE A 230 14.39 -1.03 -14.79
C ILE A 230 14.98 -2.44 -14.75
N PRO A 231 14.28 -3.47 -14.24
CA PRO A 231 14.85 -4.81 -14.19
C PRO A 231 15.19 -5.38 -15.57
N LEU A 232 14.47 -5.00 -16.63
CA LEU A 232 14.75 -5.44 -18.00
C LEU A 232 16.00 -4.80 -18.60
N MET A 233 16.36 -3.60 -18.13
CA MET A 233 17.55 -2.88 -18.57
C MET A 233 18.81 -3.28 -17.79
N VAL A 234 18.64 -3.85 -16.58
CA VAL A 234 19.74 -4.39 -15.77
C VAL A 234 20.43 -5.52 -16.54
N GLY A 235 21.73 -5.33 -16.80
CA GLY A 235 22.56 -6.26 -17.57
C GLY A 235 22.68 -5.95 -19.06
N ILE A 236 21.88 -5.01 -19.59
CA ILE A 236 22.05 -4.48 -20.96
C ILE A 236 22.88 -3.19 -20.93
N PHE A 237 22.58 -2.31 -19.97
CA PHE A 237 23.26 -1.04 -19.77
C PHE A 237 24.19 -1.10 -18.56
N ASN A 238 25.27 -0.31 -18.60
CA ASN A 238 26.06 -0.02 -17.42
C ASN A 238 25.23 0.77 -16.41
N ASP A 239 25.50 0.62 -15.12
CA ASP A 239 24.74 1.26 -14.03
C ASP A 239 24.66 2.79 -14.19
N ASP A 240 25.77 3.43 -14.60
CA ASP A 240 25.84 4.87 -14.86
C ASP A 240 24.88 5.31 -15.99
N VAL A 241 24.80 4.50 -17.06
CA VAL A 241 23.95 4.79 -18.22
C VAL A 241 22.47 4.58 -17.88
N LEU A 242 22.18 3.51 -17.15
CA LEU A 242 20.85 3.17 -16.70
C LEU A 242 20.23 4.30 -15.86
N GLY A 243 21.05 4.92 -14.99
CA GLY A 243 20.63 6.06 -14.17
C GLY A 243 20.03 7.23 -14.96
N PHE A 244 20.77 7.79 -15.92
CA PHE A 244 20.27 8.95 -16.67
C PHE A 244 19.12 8.57 -17.63
N VAL A 245 19.16 7.37 -18.22
CA VAL A 245 18.09 6.89 -19.12
C VAL A 245 16.75 6.83 -18.37
N ILE A 246 16.72 6.24 -17.19
CA ILE A 246 15.50 6.14 -16.36
C ILE A 246 15.00 7.54 -15.98
N MET A 247 15.89 8.44 -15.57
CA MET A 247 15.51 9.81 -15.22
C MET A 247 14.88 10.54 -16.42
N PHE A 248 15.43 10.39 -17.62
CA PHE A 248 14.81 10.96 -18.83
C PHE A 248 13.49 10.30 -19.20
N LEU A 249 13.32 8.99 -18.99
CA LEU A 249 12.04 8.31 -19.21
C LEU A 249 10.95 8.84 -18.25
N PHE A 250 11.28 9.06 -16.98
CA PHE A 250 10.35 9.72 -16.05
C PHE A 250 10.05 11.15 -16.47
N ALA A 251 11.08 11.93 -16.85
CA ALA A 251 10.89 13.29 -17.33
C ALA A 251 9.95 13.34 -18.54
N ALA A 252 10.16 12.45 -19.51
CA ALA A 252 9.33 12.32 -20.70
C ALA A 252 7.86 12.00 -20.34
N ALA A 253 7.63 11.06 -19.41
CA ALA A 253 6.28 10.72 -18.95
C ALA A 253 5.54 11.94 -18.39
N PHE A 254 6.20 12.77 -17.56
CA PHE A 254 5.59 13.98 -17.01
C PHE A 254 5.49 15.13 -18.03
N PHE A 255 6.43 15.24 -18.97
CA PHE A 255 6.31 16.20 -20.07
C PHE A 255 5.10 15.90 -20.96
N VAL A 256 4.86 14.62 -21.27
CA VAL A 256 3.64 14.21 -21.99
C VAL A 256 2.40 14.69 -21.23
N VAL A 257 2.34 14.50 -19.90
CA VAL A 257 1.21 14.96 -19.06
C VAL A 257 1.07 16.48 -19.06
N TYR A 258 2.18 17.22 -19.02
CA TYR A 258 2.22 18.67 -19.06
C TYR A 258 1.70 19.22 -20.40
N PHE A 259 2.17 18.68 -21.53
CA PHE A 259 1.76 19.13 -22.86
C PHE A 259 0.35 18.66 -23.25
N TRP A 260 -0.16 17.59 -22.63
CA TRP A 260 -1.50 17.08 -22.91
C TRP A 260 -2.60 18.06 -22.48
N SER A 261 -2.44 18.73 -21.34
CA SER A 261 -3.43 19.71 -20.87
C SER A 261 -2.77 20.89 -20.20
N LYS A 262 -3.14 22.10 -20.62
CA LYS A 262 -2.70 23.36 -19.98
C LYS A 262 -3.12 23.46 -18.51
N THR A 263 -4.08 22.67 -18.05
CA THR A 263 -4.46 22.58 -16.63
C THR A 263 -3.41 21.86 -15.78
N ASN A 264 -2.57 21.02 -16.38
CA ASN A 264 -1.60 20.16 -15.69
C ASN A 264 -0.24 20.84 -15.54
N TRP A 265 -0.21 22.14 -15.27
CA TRP A 265 1.03 22.90 -15.04
C TRP A 265 1.91 22.27 -13.96
N TRP A 266 1.32 21.57 -12.99
CA TRP A 266 2.02 20.88 -11.91
C TRP A 266 2.98 19.80 -12.42
N ALA A 267 2.71 19.18 -13.58
CA ALA A 267 3.55 18.11 -14.12
C ALA A 267 4.93 18.60 -14.58
N LEU A 268 5.08 19.91 -14.79
CA LEU A 268 6.38 20.51 -15.09
C LEU A 268 7.37 20.37 -13.91
N MET A 269 6.88 20.32 -12.67
CA MET A 269 7.73 20.14 -11.48
C MET A 269 8.50 18.82 -11.52
N PRO A 270 7.85 17.63 -11.52
CA PRO A 270 8.56 16.36 -11.61
C PRO A 270 9.32 16.26 -12.93
N ALA A 271 8.78 16.73 -14.07
CA ALA A 271 9.48 16.68 -15.35
C ALA A 271 10.84 17.42 -15.30
N GLY A 272 10.86 18.66 -14.79
CA GLY A 272 12.07 19.46 -14.69
C GLY A 272 13.07 18.93 -13.65
N VAL A 273 12.58 18.38 -12.54
CA VAL A 273 13.42 17.71 -11.53
C VAL A 273 14.10 16.47 -12.11
N PHE A 274 13.34 15.56 -12.72
CA PHE A 274 13.91 14.37 -13.37
C PHE A 274 14.85 14.72 -14.51
N THR A 275 14.54 15.76 -15.29
CA THR A 275 15.46 16.27 -16.34
C THR A 275 16.77 16.76 -15.75
N SER A 276 16.72 17.51 -14.65
CA SER A 276 17.92 18.03 -14.00
C SER A 276 18.77 16.90 -13.42
N ILE A 277 18.15 15.91 -12.77
CA ILE A 277 18.86 14.72 -12.25
C ILE A 277 19.48 13.94 -13.42
N GLY A 278 18.71 13.67 -14.48
CA GLY A 278 19.18 12.94 -15.66
C GLY A 278 20.36 13.64 -16.34
N LEU A 279 20.31 14.97 -16.50
CA LEU A 279 21.42 15.75 -17.04
C LEU A 279 22.66 15.70 -16.14
N THR A 280 22.50 15.81 -14.82
CA THR A 280 23.63 15.70 -13.88
C THR A 280 24.30 14.34 -13.99
N VAL A 281 23.51 13.25 -13.96
CA VAL A 281 24.03 11.88 -14.08
C VAL A 281 24.69 11.66 -15.44
N LEU A 282 24.11 12.19 -16.53
CA LEU A 282 24.70 12.11 -17.87
C LEU A 282 26.06 12.81 -17.94
N LEU A 283 26.18 14.02 -17.38
CA LEU A 283 27.43 14.79 -17.40
C LEU A 283 28.54 14.10 -16.59
N ASP A 284 28.19 13.49 -15.46
CA ASP A 284 29.12 12.67 -14.68
C ASP A 284 29.55 11.41 -15.44
N THR A 285 28.59 10.72 -16.08
CA THR A 285 28.85 9.53 -16.91
C THR A 285 29.82 9.86 -18.06
N LEU A 286 29.68 11.03 -18.69
CA LEU A 286 30.56 11.53 -19.75
C LEU A 286 31.94 12.00 -19.22
N ARG A 287 32.21 11.86 -17.92
CA ARG A 287 33.44 12.28 -17.24
C ARG A 287 33.80 13.74 -17.53
N PHE A 288 32.79 14.61 -17.61
CA PHE A 288 33.05 16.02 -17.85
C PHE A 288 33.92 16.56 -16.69
N PRO A 289 35.02 17.30 -16.95
CA PRO A 289 36.03 17.65 -15.93
C PRO A 289 35.47 18.42 -14.72
N LEU A 290 34.38 19.17 -14.92
CA LEU A 290 33.68 19.92 -13.88
C LEU A 290 32.74 19.05 -13.02
N PHE A 291 32.40 17.84 -13.48
CA PHE A 291 31.32 17.01 -12.93
C PHE A 291 31.77 15.64 -12.45
N SER A 292 33.05 15.26 -12.61
CA SER A 292 33.56 13.95 -12.23
C SER A 292 33.31 13.65 -10.74
N MET A 293 32.44 12.70 -10.48
CA MET A 293 32.07 12.16 -9.17
C MET A 293 33.13 11.14 -8.72
N ALA A 294 34.41 11.54 -8.80
CA ALA A 294 35.50 10.75 -8.27
C ALA A 294 35.66 11.05 -6.77
N ALA A 295 35.15 10.11 -5.96
CA ALA A 295 35.66 9.72 -4.64
C ALA A 295 35.18 10.42 -3.35
N SER A 296 34.37 11.48 -3.34
CA SER A 296 33.91 12.04 -2.05
C SER A 296 32.65 12.90 -2.13
N GLY A 297 31.47 12.26 -2.05
CA GLY A 297 30.20 12.97 -1.82
C GLY A 297 29.79 13.93 -2.94
N PHE A 298 28.76 14.73 -2.67
CA PHE A 298 28.28 15.78 -3.58
C PHE A 298 29.43 16.71 -3.97
N ASN A 299 29.93 16.60 -5.20
CA ASN A 299 30.85 17.60 -5.73
C ASN A 299 30.12 18.95 -5.90
N ASN A 300 30.84 20.04 -5.65
CA ASN A 300 30.27 21.40 -5.58
C ASN A 300 29.60 21.82 -6.87
N ALA A 301 30.20 21.47 -7.99
CA ALA A 301 29.71 21.81 -9.32
C ALA A 301 28.50 20.95 -9.74
N GLY A 302 28.52 19.63 -9.47
CA GLY A 302 27.39 18.74 -9.78
C GLY A 302 26.15 19.05 -8.94
N SER A 303 26.33 19.26 -7.64
CA SER A 303 25.25 19.68 -6.75
C SER A 303 24.70 21.07 -7.12
N ALA A 304 25.57 22.03 -7.44
CA ALA A 304 25.13 23.35 -7.88
C ALA A 304 24.38 23.31 -9.21
N PHE A 305 24.84 22.52 -10.17
CA PHE A 305 24.15 22.35 -11.46
C PHE A 305 22.76 21.74 -11.26
N LEU A 306 22.65 20.70 -10.44
CA LEU A 306 21.37 20.09 -10.09
C LEU A 306 20.41 21.11 -9.46
N LEU A 307 20.87 21.84 -8.44
CA LEU A 307 20.08 22.87 -7.74
C LEU A 307 19.68 24.01 -8.68
N THR A 308 20.57 24.40 -9.60
CA THR A 308 20.27 25.40 -10.64
C THR A 308 19.19 24.89 -11.59
N GLY A 309 19.23 23.61 -12.00
CA GLY A 309 18.18 22.98 -12.80
C GLY A 309 16.81 22.94 -12.08
N PHE A 310 16.81 22.62 -10.78
CA PHE A 310 15.61 22.69 -9.96
C PHE A 310 15.09 24.13 -9.87
N ALA A 311 15.97 25.10 -9.65
CA ALA A 311 15.59 26.50 -9.59
C ALA A 311 15.04 27.01 -10.93
N ALA A 312 15.61 26.59 -12.05
CA ALA A 312 15.10 26.89 -13.39
C ALA A 312 13.68 26.33 -13.58
N THR A 313 13.41 25.11 -13.10
CA THR A 313 12.08 24.50 -13.14
C THR A 313 11.04 25.37 -12.42
N PHE A 314 11.34 25.83 -11.20
CA PHE A 314 10.47 26.75 -10.47
C PHE A 314 10.43 28.16 -11.08
N GLY A 315 11.53 28.62 -11.68
CA GLY A 315 11.58 29.88 -12.44
C GLY A 315 10.61 29.88 -13.62
N VAL A 316 10.58 28.78 -14.40
CA VAL A 316 9.61 28.60 -15.49
C VAL A 316 8.18 28.57 -14.96
N LEU A 317 7.92 27.86 -13.85
CA LEU A 317 6.61 27.91 -13.19
C LEU A 317 6.22 29.32 -12.78
N TRP A 318 7.15 30.11 -12.25
CA TRP A 318 6.89 31.50 -11.88
C TRP A 318 6.59 32.38 -13.10
N LEU A 319 7.16 32.10 -14.27
CA LEU A 319 6.81 32.79 -15.52
C LEU A 319 5.38 32.46 -15.98
N LEU A 320 4.87 31.26 -15.66
CA LEU A 320 3.49 30.86 -15.94
C LEU A 320 2.44 31.54 -15.03
N ARG A 321 2.86 32.42 -14.10
CA ARG A 321 1.96 33.08 -13.14
C ARG A 321 0.84 33.91 -13.78
N ALA A 322 1.05 34.36 -15.03
CA ALA A 322 0.04 35.12 -15.76
C ALA A 322 -1.20 34.28 -16.10
N GLN A 323 -1.06 32.95 -16.17
CA GLN A 323 -2.13 32.02 -16.54
C GLN A 323 -2.53 31.09 -15.39
N HIS A 324 -1.65 30.86 -14.42
CA HIS A 324 -1.82 29.90 -13.33
C HIS A 324 -1.41 30.49 -11.98
N PRO A 325 -1.94 30.00 -10.84
CA PRO A 325 -1.62 30.51 -9.50
C PRO A 325 -0.24 30.03 -9.01
N THR A 326 0.82 30.32 -9.76
CA THR A 326 2.20 29.86 -9.52
C THR A 326 3.12 30.96 -9.00
N GLU A 327 2.58 32.08 -8.48
CA GLU A 327 3.39 33.16 -7.89
C GLU A 327 4.31 32.69 -6.76
N TRP A 328 3.89 31.65 -6.03
CA TRP A 328 4.66 31.06 -4.95
C TRP A 328 5.99 30.47 -5.43
N ALA A 329 6.13 30.11 -6.72
CA ALA A 329 7.31 29.44 -7.25
C ALA A 329 8.58 30.32 -7.25
N LYS A 330 8.46 31.65 -7.12
CA LYS A 330 9.63 32.55 -6.97
C LYS A 330 10.45 32.26 -5.71
N TYR A 331 9.79 31.88 -4.61
CA TYR A 331 10.44 31.64 -3.33
C TYR A 331 11.37 30.40 -3.38
N PRO A 332 10.90 29.20 -3.80
CA PRO A 332 11.78 28.06 -3.97
C PRO A 332 12.82 28.29 -5.08
N ALA A 333 12.50 28.98 -6.18
CA ALA A 333 13.48 29.28 -7.22
C ALA A 333 14.67 30.09 -6.69
N ILE A 334 14.41 31.19 -5.97
CA ILE A 334 15.47 32.03 -5.38
C ILE A 334 16.24 31.25 -4.30
N GLY A 335 15.53 30.50 -3.44
CA GLY A 335 16.16 29.68 -2.41
C GLY A 335 17.12 28.63 -2.99
N LEU A 336 16.70 27.93 -4.04
CA LEU A 336 17.52 26.92 -4.72
C LEU A 336 18.71 27.54 -5.46
N LEU A 337 18.55 28.72 -6.08
CA LEU A 337 19.68 29.45 -6.67
C LEU A 337 20.69 29.91 -5.60
N ALA A 338 20.21 30.41 -4.46
CA ALA A 338 21.09 30.78 -3.36
C ALA A 338 21.84 29.57 -2.81
N LEU A 339 21.17 28.44 -2.65
CA LEU A 339 21.81 27.17 -2.27
C LEU A 339 22.83 26.72 -3.32
N ALA A 340 22.53 26.81 -4.61
CA ALA A 340 23.45 26.47 -5.69
C ALA A 340 24.73 27.34 -5.64
N ALA A 341 24.59 28.65 -5.40
CA ALA A 341 25.72 29.56 -5.24
C ALA A 341 26.56 29.20 -4.00
N LEU A 342 25.91 28.89 -2.88
CA LEU A 342 26.60 28.48 -1.66
C LEU A 342 27.37 27.17 -1.85
N THR A 343 26.79 26.18 -2.54
CA THR A 343 27.48 24.92 -2.82
C THR A 343 28.73 25.13 -3.68
N LEU A 344 28.69 26.05 -4.67
CA LEU A 344 29.86 26.41 -5.48
C LEU A 344 30.96 27.09 -4.66
N MET A 345 30.59 27.92 -3.69
CA MET A 345 31.54 28.70 -2.91
C MET A 345 32.22 27.92 -1.79
N PHE A 346 31.57 26.90 -1.23
CA PHE A 346 31.97 26.33 0.07
C PHE A 346 32.12 24.80 0.14
N GLY A 347 31.74 24.05 -0.89
CA GLY A 347 31.47 22.63 -0.67
C GLY A 347 32.66 21.67 -0.55
N ASP A 348 33.87 22.09 -0.87
CA ASP A 348 35.08 21.28 -0.63
C ASP A 348 35.61 21.44 0.80
N SER A 349 35.15 22.48 1.51
CA SER A 349 35.90 23.03 2.65
C SER A 349 35.34 22.68 4.02
N ASN A 350 34.13 22.08 4.15
CA ASN A 350 33.53 21.97 5.48
C ASN A 350 32.51 20.83 5.67
N GLN A 351 32.85 19.86 6.53
CA GLN A 351 31.94 18.81 7.01
C GLN A 351 30.68 19.36 7.70
N PHE A 352 30.71 20.63 8.12
CA PHE A 352 29.60 21.34 8.75
C PHE A 352 28.67 22.09 7.78
N MET A 353 28.91 22.02 6.46
CA MET A 353 28.13 22.78 5.48
C MET A 353 26.66 22.36 5.42
N GLY A 354 26.37 21.05 5.47
CA GLY A 354 24.98 20.55 5.56
C GLY A 354 24.21 21.12 6.75
N PRO A 355 24.76 21.02 7.99
CA PRO A 355 24.20 21.68 9.17
C PRO A 355 24.04 23.20 9.04
N LEU A 356 25.02 23.91 8.49
CA LEU A 356 24.95 25.37 8.31
C LEU A 356 23.88 25.80 7.31
N LEU A 357 23.70 25.06 6.22
CA LEU A 357 22.63 25.30 5.24
C LEU A 357 21.24 25.04 5.85
N LEU A 358 21.10 24.00 6.68
CA LEU A 358 19.86 23.73 7.43
C LEU A 358 19.56 24.85 8.44
N ILE A 359 20.57 25.37 9.14
CA ILE A 359 20.42 26.49 10.06
C ILE A 359 20.01 27.77 9.30
N ALA A 360 20.70 28.08 8.19
CA ALA A 360 20.38 29.24 7.37
C ALA A 360 18.96 29.16 6.77
N ALA A 361 18.55 27.99 6.29
CA ALA A 361 17.20 27.73 5.81
C ALA A 361 16.16 27.88 6.94
N GLY A 362 16.45 27.34 8.13
CA GLY A 362 15.61 27.48 9.32
C GLY A 362 15.42 28.95 9.74
N VAL A 363 16.51 29.72 9.78
CA VAL A 363 16.47 31.18 10.06
C VAL A 363 15.66 31.92 9.00
N PHE A 364 15.84 31.58 7.71
CA PHE A 364 15.11 32.21 6.62
C PHE A 364 13.59 31.94 6.70
N ILE A 365 13.19 30.70 7.04
CA ILE A 365 11.78 30.33 7.25
C ILE A 365 11.19 31.08 8.45
N LEU A 366 11.95 31.22 9.55
CA LEU A 366 11.55 31.98 10.73
C LEU A 366 11.37 33.47 10.44
N LEU A 367 12.23 34.06 9.61
CA LEU A 367 12.11 35.45 9.19
C LEU A 367 10.89 35.65 8.27
N LEU A 368 10.65 34.73 7.33
CA LEU A 368 9.46 34.76 6.47
C LEU A 368 8.15 34.59 7.26
N SER A 369 8.14 33.76 8.30
CA SER A 369 6.97 33.58 9.16
C SER A 369 6.72 34.80 10.05
N ALA A 370 7.77 35.43 10.56
CA ALA A 370 7.68 36.68 11.32
C ALA A 370 7.21 37.88 10.45
N LEU A 371 7.59 37.90 9.17
CA LEU A 371 7.21 38.96 8.22
C LEU A 371 5.80 38.78 7.64
N ARG A 372 5.23 37.57 7.67
CA ARG A 372 3.80 37.34 7.42
C ARG A 372 2.99 37.82 8.63
N LYS A 373 2.89 39.15 8.80
CA LYS A 373 1.87 39.75 9.68
C LYS A 373 0.51 39.16 9.32
N LYS A 374 -0.13 38.59 10.34
CA LYS A 374 -1.50 38.06 10.38
C LYS A 374 -2.45 39.00 9.62
N LYS A 375 -2.84 38.65 8.39
CA LYS A 375 -4.08 39.19 7.81
C LYS A 375 -5.22 38.60 8.66
N MET A 376 -5.69 39.38 9.63
CA MET A 376 -7.02 39.19 10.21
C MET A 376 -8.05 39.75 9.25
#